data_AF-A0A920GTE4-F1
#
_entry.id   AF-A0A920GTE4-F1
#
_cell.length_a   1.000
_cell.length_b   1.000
_cell.length_c   1.000
_cell.angle_alpha   90.00
_cell.angle_beta   90.00
_cell.angle_gamma   90.00
#
_symmetry.space_group_name_H-M   'P 1'
#
loop_
_entity.id
_entity.type
_entity.pdbx_description
1 polymer ?
#
loop_
_entity_poly.entity_id
_entity_poly.type
_entity_poly.pdbx_seq_one_letter_code
_entity_poly.pdbx_strand_id
1 'polypeptide(L)' 'MNLNFILPELYASSHLTENFKLKAIKLTSWDLTPRQICDLELIMNGGFYPLDGFLASKRL' A
#
# COMPACT_ATOMS: atom_id res chain seq x y z
N MET A 1 -26.20 1.50 -8.74
CA MET A 1 -24.72 1.57 -8.73
C MET A 1 -24.33 3.01 -9.04
N ASN A 2 -23.55 3.63 -8.16
CA ASN A 2 -23.08 5.00 -8.37
C ASN A 2 -21.94 4.94 -9.40
N LEU A 3 -22.15 5.53 -10.59
CA LEU A 3 -21.22 5.47 -11.72
C LEU A 3 -19.97 6.36 -11.54
N ASN A 4 -19.84 7.05 -10.40
CA ASN A 4 -18.77 8.00 -10.12
C ASN A 4 -17.78 7.56 -9.03
N PHE A 5 -17.82 6.29 -8.60
CA PHE A 5 -16.88 5.81 -7.59
C PHE A 5 -15.59 5.30 -8.25
N ILE A 6 -14.55 6.14 -8.20
CA ILE A 6 -13.19 5.73 -8.52
C ILE A 6 -12.62 5.07 -7.26
N LEU A 7 -12.21 3.81 -7.36
CA LEU A 7 -11.51 3.12 -6.28
C LEU A 7 -10.18 3.83 -5.99
N PRO A 8 -9.92 4.27 -4.75
CA PRO A 8 -8.68 4.93 -4.43
C PRO A 8 -7.53 3.93 -4.41
N GLU A 9 -6.48 4.23 -5.18
CA GLU A 9 -5.21 3.52 -5.16
C GLU A 9 -4.23 4.16 -4.17
N LEU A 10 -3.23 3.39 -3.71
CA LEU A 10 -2.24 3.84 -2.73
C LEU A 10 -0.83 3.99 -3.32
N TYR A 11 -0.70 4.02 -4.66
CA TYR A 11 0.57 4.31 -5.30
C TYR A 11 1.00 5.77 -5.05
N ALA A 12 2.29 5.98 -4.88
CA ALA A 12 2.85 7.32 -4.87
C ALA A 12 2.69 7.98 -6.25
N SER A 13 2.33 9.26 -6.28
CA SER A 13 2.36 10.03 -7.53
C SER A 13 3.78 10.12 -8.07
N SER A 14 3.92 10.18 -9.39
CA SER A 14 5.21 10.17 -10.09
C SER A 14 6.21 11.21 -9.56
N HIS A 15 5.73 12.41 -9.24
CA HIS A 15 6.54 13.51 -8.69
C HIS A 15 7.05 13.25 -7.25
N LEU A 16 6.38 12.39 -6.47
CA LEU A 16 6.78 12.09 -5.08
C LEU A 16 7.68 10.84 -4.97
N THR A 17 7.68 9.98 -5.98
CA THR A 17 8.37 8.68 -5.96
C THR A 17 9.85 8.78 -5.64
N GLU A 18 10.58 9.75 -6.21
CA GLU A 18 12.01 9.91 -5.95
C GLU A 18 12.28 10.32 -4.50
N ASN A 19 11.48 11.24 -3.95
CA ASN A 19 11.57 11.65 -2.56
C ASN A 19 11.31 10.46 -1.60
N PHE A 20 10.31 9.64 -1.90
CA PHE A 20 10.02 8.45 -1.11
C PHE A 20 11.10 7.38 -1.21
N LYS A 21 11.69 7.15 -2.39
CA LYS A 21 12.85 6.24 -2.54
C LYS A 21 14.02 6.68 -1.65
N LEU A 22 14.36 7.97 -1.64
CA LEU A 22 15.43 8.49 -0.78
C LEU A 22 15.12 8.35 0.72
N LYS A 23 13.85 8.56 1.10
CA LYS A 23 13.40 8.33 2.49
C LYS A 23 13.44 6.85 2.87
N ALA A 24 13.09 5.94 1.96
CA ALA A 24 13.00 4.51 2.22
C ALA A 24 14.38 3.89 2.56
N ILE A 25 15.47 4.38 1.99
CA ILE A 25 16.85 4.01 2.38
C ILE A 25 17.09 4.23 3.88
N LYS A 26 16.40 5.24 4.43
CA LYS A 26 16.30 5.66 5.83
C LYS A 26 15.78 4.60 6.80
N LEU A 27 14.96 3.69 6.29
CA LEU A 27 14.04 2.87 7.07
C LEU A 27 14.54 1.43 7.21
N THR A 28 14.04 0.75 8.24
CA THR A 28 14.23 -0.70 8.36
C THR A 28 13.61 -1.41 7.17
N SER A 29 14.37 -2.30 6.53
CA SER A 29 13.88 -3.17 5.46
C SER A 29 13.17 -4.40 6.04
N TRP A 30 12.10 -4.83 5.37
CA TRP A 30 11.33 -6.02 5.72
C TRP A 30 11.19 -6.87 4.45
N ASP A 31 11.68 -8.10 4.49
CA ASP A 31 11.50 -9.03 3.39
C ASP A 31 10.09 -9.63 3.46
N LEU A 32 9.31 -9.40 2.41
CA LEU A 32 7.95 -9.95 2.30
C LEU A 32 7.99 -11.34 1.65
N THR A 33 7.18 -12.25 2.19
CA THR A 33 6.90 -13.53 1.54
C THR A 33 6.09 -13.31 0.25
N PRO A 34 6.09 -14.27 -0.71
CA PRO A 34 5.30 -14.15 -1.93
C PRO A 34 3.81 -13.86 -1.69
N ARG A 35 3.21 -14.47 -0.65
CA ARG A 35 1.81 -14.22 -0.29
C ARG A 35 1.59 -12.80 0.22
N GLN A 36 2.51 -12.28 1.03
CA GLN A 36 2.43 -10.89 1.54
C GLN A 36 2.58 -9.87 0.42
N ILE A 37 3.35 -10.18 -0.63
CA ILE A 37 3.43 -9.33 -1.83
C ILE A 37 2.07 -9.29 -2.54
N CYS A 38 1.38 -10.43 -2.72
CA CYS A 38 0.03 -10.45 -3.29
C CYS A 38 -0.95 -9.60 -2.46
N ASP A 39 -0.87 -9.65 -1.13
CA ASP A 39 -1.70 -8.83 -0.25
C ASP A 39 -1.36 -7.34 -0.39
N LEU A 40 -0.07 -6.98 -0.51
CA LEU A 40 0.37 -5.61 -0.78
C LEU A 40 -0.20 -5.09 -2.11
N GLU A 41 -0.15 -5.89 -3.17
CA GLU A 41 -0.69 -5.51 -4.49
C GLU A 41 -2.20 -5.23 -4.42
N LEU A 42 -2.97 -6.08 -3.73
CA LEU A 42 -4.41 -5.89 -3.53
C LEU A 42 -4.75 -4.66 -2.67
N ILE A 43 -3.88 -4.32 -1.71
CA ILE A 43 -4.01 -3.07 -0.93
C ILE A 43 -3.74 -1.86 -1.84
N MET A 44 -2.64 -1.88 -2.59
CA MET A 44 -2.22 -0.74 -3.41
C MET A 44 -3.16 -0.43 -4.57
N ASN A 45 -3.76 -1.46 -5.20
CA ASN A 45 -4.68 -1.29 -6.32
C ASN A 45 -6.16 -1.10 -5.90
N GLY A 46 -6.45 -1.02 -4.60
CA GLY A 46 -7.80 -0.83 -4.07
C GLY A 46 -8.67 -2.09 -4.01
N GLY A 47 -8.13 -3.28 -4.33
CA GLY A 47 -8.83 -4.57 -4.20
C GLY A 47 -9.25 -4.90 -2.76
N PHE A 48 -8.59 -4.29 -1.77
CA PHE A 48 -8.96 -4.38 -0.34
C PHE A 48 -9.58 -3.10 0.23
N TYR A 49 -10.12 -2.18 -0.58
CA TYR A 49 -10.81 -1.00 -0.06
C TYR A 49 -11.86 -1.38 1.02
N PRO A 50 -11.87 -0.73 2.21
CA PRO A 50 -11.24 0.55 2.55
C PRO A 50 -9.88 0.46 3.25
N LEU A 51 -9.14 -0.64 3.14
CA LEU A 51 -7.82 -0.74 3.75
C LEU A 51 -6.83 0.23 3.10
N ASP A 52 -6.11 0.97 3.94
CA ASP A 52 -5.02 1.88 3.58
C ASP A 52 -3.62 1.33 3.99
N GLY A 53 -3.58 0.10 4.50
CA GLY A 53 -2.37 -0.59 4.93
C GLY A 53 -2.65 -1.99 5.46
N PHE A 54 -1.58 -2.69 5.86
CA PHE A 54 -1.71 -3.97 6.55
C PHE A 54 -2.38 -3.81 7.92
N LEU A 55 -3.23 -4.76 8.30
CA LEU A 55 -3.85 -4.78 9.61
C LEU A 55 -2.79 -4.95 10.70
N ALA A 56 -2.70 -3.97 11.60
CA ALA A 56 -1.95 -4.16 12.84
C ALA A 56 -2.73 -5.14 13.72
N SER A 57 -2.09 -6.25 14.10
CA SER A 57 -2.61 -7.06 15.20
C SER A 57 -2.65 -6.18 16.44
N LYS A 58 -3.85 -5.81 16.91
CA LYS A 58 -4.03 -5.46 18.31
C LYS A 58 -3.75 -6.74 19.08
N ARG A 59 -2.53 -6.90 19.58
CA ARG A 59 -2.28 -7.82 20.70
C ARG A 59 -3.12 -7.29 21.86
N LEU A 60 -4.16 -8.04 22.22
CA LEU A 60 -4.82 -7.91 23.52
C LEU A 60 -3.84 -8.25 24.63
#